data_AF-A0A8J6GBQ3-F1
#
_entry.id   AF-A0A8J6GBQ3-F1
#
_cell.length_a   1.000
_cell.length_b   1.000
_cell.length_c   1.000
_cell.angle_alpha   90.00
_cell.angle_beta   90.00
_cell.angle_gamma   90.00
#
_symmetry.space_group_name_H-M   'P 1'
#
loop_
_entity.id
_entity.type
_entity.pdbx_description
1 polymer ?
#
loop_
_entity_poly.entity_id
_entity_poly.type
_entity_poly.pdbx_seq_one_letter_code
_entity_poly.pdbx_strand_id
1 'polypeptide(L)'
;MSHLQNLLLDTLLGTKHVDSAALIKLQERSLCVTSPGFSVMPSDVRTLVNGFAKNPLITRREGLYFKEKDYKCVRADNYSLYAKNSLGFLPAAHPVYPDSMLAVYFDQPGGPENLYLKEVAKPSPGEGEVLLKVAASALNRADLLQRLGQYDPPPGASSILGLEASGHVAELGPGCKGHWKIGDLVMALLPGGGQAQYVTVHEDLLMPIPKGLTLSQAAAIPEAWITAFQLLHLAGHVQVGDYVLIHAGSSGVGTAAIQLTRKAGAIPLVTAGSPHKLQMAENLGAAAGFNYREDFSEATLRFTKGVGVDIILDCVGGSYWEKNVNCLALDGRWILYGLIGGADVNGPLFSKLLFKRGSLIASLLRPRDIKYKQALVKTFTEQILPYFSEDCPQRLLPVVDRVYHATDIRAAHEYMEANKNVGKIVLELPQ
;
A
#
# COMPACT_ATOMS: atom_id res chain seq x y z
N MET A 1 52.63 6.47 35.51
CA MET A 1 52.56 5.22 34.70
C MET A 1 52.60 3.94 35.53
N SER A 2 53.23 3.92 36.72
CA SER A 2 53.44 2.69 37.51
C SER A 2 52.19 2.16 38.26
N HIS A 3 51.24 3.01 38.63
CA HIS A 3 50.07 2.56 39.41
C HIS A 3 49.01 1.85 38.56
N LEU A 4 48.80 2.31 37.33
CA LEU A 4 47.86 1.70 36.37
C LEU A 4 48.38 0.37 35.81
N GLN A 5 49.71 0.24 35.65
CA GLN A 5 50.37 -1.00 35.24
C GLN A 5 50.22 -2.11 36.29
N ASN A 6 50.39 -1.78 37.58
CA ASN A 6 50.23 -2.75 38.66
C ASN A 6 48.76 -3.15 38.87
N LEU A 7 47.81 -2.22 38.69
CA LEU A 7 46.37 -2.52 38.73
C LEU A 7 45.94 -3.48 37.60
N LEU A 8 46.52 -3.32 36.40
CA LEU A 8 46.30 -4.22 35.25
C LEU A 8 46.92 -5.60 35.47
N LEU A 9 48.11 -5.66 36.09
CA LEU A 9 48.78 -6.92 36.41
C LEU A 9 47.97 -7.76 37.40
N ASP A 10 47.45 -7.15 38.47
CA ASP A 10 46.67 -7.86 39.50
C ASP A 10 45.29 -8.30 38.98
N THR A 11 44.67 -7.52 38.09
CA THR A 11 43.36 -7.87 37.50
C THR A 11 43.49 -9.03 36.50
N LEU A 12 44.61 -9.11 35.77
CA LEU A 12 44.91 -10.20 34.82
C LEU A 12 45.34 -11.50 35.50
N LEU A 13 45.95 -11.43 36.69
CA LEU A 13 46.38 -12.60 37.46
C LEU A 13 45.26 -13.18 38.35
N GLY A 14 44.29 -12.36 38.76
CA GLY A 14 43.23 -12.76 39.69
C GLY A 14 41.91 -13.21 39.07
N THR A 15 41.69 -13.03 37.76
CA THR A 15 40.42 -13.38 37.11
C THR A 15 40.61 -14.53 36.12
N LYS A 16 39.87 -15.62 36.32
CA LYS A 16 39.87 -16.80 35.45
C LYS A 16 39.30 -16.57 34.04
N HIS A 17 38.80 -15.36 33.75
CA HIS A 17 38.21 -15.00 32.45
C HIS A 17 38.46 -13.52 32.14
N VAL A 18 39.34 -13.26 31.18
CA VAL A 18 39.48 -11.97 30.50
C VAL A 18 39.58 -12.27 29.01
N ASP A 19 38.57 -11.88 28.24
CA ASP A 19 38.37 -12.40 26.88
C ASP A 19 38.93 -11.53 25.75
N SER A 20 39.34 -10.28 26.01
CA SER A 20 40.32 -9.46 25.23
C SER A 20 40.16 -7.97 25.55
N ALA A 21 41.26 -7.20 25.49
CA ALA A 21 41.30 -5.74 25.61
C ALA A 21 42.26 -5.14 24.56
N ALA A 22 41.96 -3.97 23.99
CA ALA A 22 42.82 -3.27 23.03
C ALA A 22 42.89 -1.76 23.28
N LEU A 23 44.06 -1.15 23.06
CA LEU A 23 44.34 0.27 23.31
C LEU A 23 44.72 0.99 22.01
N ILE A 24 44.04 2.09 21.69
CA ILE A 24 44.13 2.84 20.42
C ILE A 24 44.67 4.25 20.68
N LYS A 25 45.62 4.71 19.85
CA LYS A 25 46.18 6.07 19.81
C LYS A 25 45.61 6.84 18.62
N LEU A 26 45.05 8.03 18.87
CA LEU A 26 44.66 8.98 17.84
C LEU A 26 45.36 10.31 18.11
N GLN A 27 46.19 10.71 17.15
CA GLN A 27 47.06 11.90 17.19
C GLN A 27 47.92 11.96 18.47
N GLU A 28 47.40 12.45 19.61
CA GLU A 28 48.13 12.58 20.88
C GLU A 28 47.45 12.00 22.15
N ARG A 29 46.32 11.28 22.07
CA ARG A 29 45.72 10.63 23.26
C ARG A 29 45.33 9.16 23.03
N SER A 30 45.27 8.38 24.11
CA SER A 30 45.13 6.90 24.08
C SER A 30 43.93 6.41 24.89
N LEU A 31 43.21 5.36 24.43
CA LEU A 31 42.01 4.79 25.10
C LEU A 31 41.85 3.27 24.91
N CYS A 32 41.12 2.56 25.79
CA CYS A 32 41.06 1.07 25.92
C CYS A 32 39.63 0.47 25.83
N VAL A 33 39.44 -0.71 25.21
CA VAL A 33 38.13 -1.41 25.02
C VAL A 33 38.22 -2.96 25.07
N THR A 34 37.17 -3.69 25.52
CA THR A 34 37.14 -5.17 25.72
C THR A 34 35.85 -5.89 25.24
N SER A 35 35.86 -7.22 24.93
CA SER A 35 34.64 -8.06 24.76
C SER A 35 34.80 -9.58 25.12
N PRO A 36 33.69 -10.35 25.35
CA PRO A 36 33.68 -11.73 25.87
C PRO A 36 33.88 -12.87 24.83
N GLY A 37 34.42 -14.03 25.26
CA GLY A 37 34.46 -15.31 24.54
C GLY A 37 35.78 -15.86 23.93
N PHE A 38 37.00 -15.42 24.32
CA PHE A 38 38.25 -15.82 23.63
C PHE A 38 39.29 -16.44 24.58
N SER A 39 39.72 -17.69 24.33
CA SER A 39 40.80 -18.35 25.09
C SER A 39 42.15 -18.28 24.37
N VAL A 40 43.19 -17.84 25.08
CA VAL A 40 44.58 -17.74 24.57
C VAL A 40 45.47 -18.70 25.35
N MET A 41 46.29 -19.49 24.64
CA MET A 41 47.19 -20.45 25.29
C MET A 41 48.42 -19.77 25.92
N PRO A 42 48.93 -20.25 27.06
CA PRO A 42 50.01 -19.58 27.81
C PRO A 42 51.32 -19.36 27.05
N SER A 43 51.62 -20.19 26.04
CA SER A 43 52.82 -20.04 25.19
C SER A 43 52.78 -18.81 24.30
N ASP A 44 51.57 -18.35 23.92
CA ASP A 44 51.37 -17.26 22.97
C ASP A 44 51.44 -15.88 23.64
N VAL A 45 51.24 -15.85 24.97
CA VAL A 45 51.36 -14.64 25.81
C VAL A 45 52.78 -14.08 25.80
N ARG A 46 53.80 -14.96 25.82
CA ARG A 46 55.22 -14.55 25.87
C ARG A 46 55.71 -13.92 24.55
N THR A 47 55.13 -14.34 23.43
CA THR A 47 55.37 -13.80 22.08
C THR A 47 54.70 -12.44 21.90
N LEU A 48 53.48 -12.26 22.44
CA LEU A 48 52.74 -11.00 22.45
C LEU A 48 53.48 -9.91 23.24
N VAL A 49 53.99 -10.21 24.44
CA VAL A 49 54.71 -9.26 25.31
C VAL A 49 55.99 -8.71 24.65
N ASN A 50 56.75 -9.55 23.93
CA ASN A 50 57.97 -9.12 23.24
C ASN A 50 57.70 -8.27 21.99
N GLY A 51 56.52 -8.40 21.37
CA GLY A 51 56.08 -7.56 20.25
C GLY A 51 55.73 -6.12 20.67
N PHE A 52 55.16 -5.94 21.87
CA PHE A 52 54.75 -4.63 22.41
C PHE A 52 55.92 -3.66 22.66
N ALA A 53 57.14 -4.16 22.89
CA ALA A 53 58.29 -3.32 23.20
C ALA A 53 58.93 -2.62 21.99
N LYS A 54 58.61 -3.04 20.75
CA LYS A 54 59.35 -2.61 19.55
C LYS A 54 58.56 -1.80 18.51
N ASN A 55 57.23 -1.86 18.48
CA ASN A 55 56.43 -1.02 17.59
C ASN A 55 55.00 -0.93 18.12
N PRO A 56 54.50 0.26 18.49
CA PRO A 56 53.11 0.42 18.88
C PRO A 56 52.24 0.36 17.63
N LEU A 57 51.80 -0.83 17.25
CA LEU A 57 50.71 -1.03 16.30
C LEU A 57 49.41 -1.22 17.07
N ILE A 58 48.39 -0.51 16.61
CA ILE A 58 47.03 -0.70 17.06
C ILE A 58 46.37 -1.71 16.13
N THR A 59 46.04 -2.86 16.70
CA THR A 59 45.15 -3.88 16.14
C THR A 59 43.81 -3.81 16.90
N ARG A 60 42.64 -4.17 16.35
CA ARG A 60 42.30 -5.53 15.85
C ARG A 60 41.03 -5.57 14.97
N ARG A 61 40.86 -6.71 14.27
CA ARG A 61 39.60 -7.29 13.74
C ARG A 61 38.78 -7.82 14.94
N GLU A 62 37.47 -7.60 15.11
CA GLU A 62 36.37 -7.65 14.13
C GLU A 62 35.44 -6.43 14.17
N GLY A 63 35.81 -5.39 13.41
CA GLY A 63 34.93 -4.27 13.04
C GLY A 63 35.49 -2.89 13.37
N LEU A 64 36.49 -2.45 12.59
CA LEU A 64 36.98 -1.07 12.59
C LEU A 64 35.98 -0.17 11.83
N TYR A 65 35.63 1.01 12.36
CA TYR A 65 34.81 2.01 11.66
C TYR A 65 35.65 3.17 11.16
N PHE A 66 35.44 3.57 9.90
CA PHE A 66 35.84 4.85 9.33
C PHE A 66 34.58 5.68 9.05
N LYS A 67 34.65 7.00 9.22
CA LYS A 67 33.72 7.97 8.62
C LYS A 67 34.53 8.88 7.71
N GLU A 68 34.63 8.53 6.42
CA GLU A 68 34.93 9.48 5.34
C GLU A 68 34.56 8.87 3.97
N LYS A 69 34.30 9.76 3.01
CA LYS A 69 33.27 9.74 1.93
C LYS A 69 33.04 8.52 1.01
N ASP A 70 33.78 7.40 1.05
CA ASP A 70 33.68 6.38 -0.03
C ASP A 70 33.64 4.89 0.40
N TYR A 71 33.49 4.53 1.69
CA TYR A 71 33.41 3.11 2.13
C TYR A 71 32.48 2.89 3.35
N LYS A 72 31.77 1.74 3.43
CA LYS A 72 30.87 1.37 4.55
C LYS A 72 31.35 0.06 5.24
N CYS A 73 31.26 0.00 6.58
CA CYS A 73 31.67 -1.14 7.44
C CYS A 73 30.58 -2.24 7.49
N VAL A 74 31.00 -3.53 7.55
CA VAL A 74 30.14 -4.74 7.45
C VAL A 74 30.58 -5.80 8.47
N ARG A 75 29.63 -6.51 9.10
CA ARG A 75 29.83 -7.64 10.02
C ARG A 75 30.05 -8.96 9.24
N ALA A 76 30.83 -9.88 9.78
CA ALA A 76 31.23 -11.12 9.11
C ALA A 76 30.52 -12.37 9.67
N ASP A 77 29.96 -13.17 8.77
CA ASP A 77 29.86 -14.61 8.89
C ASP A 77 30.21 -15.30 7.56
N ASN A 78 30.37 -16.61 7.63
CA ASN A 78 31.44 -17.38 6.98
C ASN A 78 31.24 -17.63 5.47
N TYR A 79 32.37 -17.61 4.75
CA TYR A 79 32.60 -18.05 3.37
C TYR A 79 32.27 -17.05 2.25
N SER A 80 33.15 -16.04 2.03
CA SER A 80 33.71 -15.64 0.72
C SER A 80 34.52 -14.33 0.83
N LEU A 81 35.70 -14.29 0.21
CA LEU A 81 36.54 -13.09 0.05
C LEU A 81 36.50 -12.67 -1.42
N TYR A 82 36.00 -11.48 -1.74
CA TYR A 82 36.10 -10.90 -3.09
C TYR A 82 37.10 -9.74 -3.09
N ALA A 83 38.09 -9.83 -3.98
CA ALA A 83 39.09 -8.79 -4.23
C ALA A 83 38.61 -7.81 -5.30
N LYS A 84 39.06 -6.56 -5.17
CA LYS A 84 38.84 -5.45 -6.11
C LYS A 84 39.35 -5.80 -7.51
N ASN A 85 38.47 -5.85 -8.51
CA ASN A 85 38.89 -5.78 -9.90
C ASN A 85 39.24 -4.32 -10.25
N SER A 86 40.52 -4.05 -10.46
CA SER A 86 41.00 -2.89 -11.19
C SER A 86 40.75 -3.12 -12.68
N LEU A 87 39.50 -2.92 -13.13
CA LEU A 87 39.06 -2.63 -14.50
C LEU A 87 37.52 -2.58 -14.46
N GLY A 88 36.96 -1.49 -15.00
CA GLY A 88 35.62 -1.01 -14.65
C GLY A 88 34.48 -1.98 -14.96
N PHE A 89 33.82 -2.41 -13.90
CA PHE A 89 32.38 -2.62 -13.86
C PHE A 89 31.88 -1.88 -12.61
N LEU A 90 31.27 -0.72 -12.80
CA LEU A 90 30.57 0.00 -11.73
C LEU A 90 29.41 -0.89 -11.27
N PRO A 91 29.32 -1.29 -9.98
CA PRO A 91 28.04 -1.75 -9.45
C PRO A 91 27.08 -0.57 -9.54
N ALA A 92 25.87 -0.80 -10.05
CA ALA A 92 24.85 0.24 -10.14
C ALA A 92 24.75 0.94 -8.77
N ALA A 93 24.91 2.26 -8.76
CA ALA A 93 24.86 3.06 -7.55
C ALA A 93 23.53 2.77 -6.84
N HIS A 94 23.56 2.15 -5.66
CA HIS A 94 22.38 2.10 -4.82
C HIS A 94 22.06 3.53 -4.40
N PRO A 95 20.90 4.09 -4.79
CA PRO A 95 20.55 5.46 -4.43
C PRO A 95 20.53 5.61 -2.91
N VAL A 96 21.33 6.55 -2.39
CA VAL A 96 21.21 7.01 -1.00
C VAL A 96 19.98 7.90 -0.94
N TYR A 97 18.92 7.41 -0.30
CA TYR A 97 17.70 8.15 -0.12
C TYR A 97 17.78 9.03 1.14
N PRO A 98 17.15 10.22 1.14
CA PRO A 98 17.07 11.06 2.34
C PRO A 98 16.32 10.36 3.50
N ASP A 99 16.67 10.69 4.74
CA ASP A 99 16.03 10.19 5.96
C ASP A 99 14.60 10.73 6.16
N SER A 100 14.26 11.77 5.40
CA SER A 100 12.95 12.39 5.32
C SER A 100 12.32 12.24 3.93
N MET A 101 11.01 12.41 3.86
CA MET A 101 10.24 12.40 2.62
C MET A 101 9.11 13.42 2.67
N LEU A 102 8.64 13.87 1.51
CA LEU A 102 7.40 14.62 1.40
C LEU A 102 6.19 13.67 1.47
N ALA A 103 5.19 14.07 2.24
CA ALA A 103 3.90 13.40 2.34
C ALA A 103 2.76 14.40 2.39
N VAL A 104 1.60 14.02 1.87
CA VAL A 104 0.34 14.72 2.13
C VAL A 104 0.03 14.59 3.62
N TYR A 105 -0.24 15.73 4.26
CA TYR A 105 -0.46 15.82 5.69
C TYR A 105 -1.59 16.79 6.03
N PHE A 106 -2.20 16.60 7.20
CA PHE A 106 -3.13 17.53 7.84
C PHE A 106 -2.93 17.43 9.36
N ASP A 107 -2.74 18.55 10.05
CA ASP A 107 -2.45 18.53 11.50
C ASP A 107 -3.71 18.27 12.34
N GLN A 108 -4.87 18.68 11.84
CA GLN A 108 -6.17 18.53 12.50
C GLN A 108 -7.23 18.11 11.49
N PRO A 109 -8.19 17.25 11.88
CA PRO A 109 -9.33 16.95 11.04
C PRO A 109 -10.10 18.21 10.64
N GLY A 110 -10.60 18.25 9.41
CA GLY A 110 -11.31 19.44 8.90
C GLY A 110 -11.46 19.45 7.39
N GLY A 111 -11.71 20.64 6.82
CA GLY A 111 -11.88 20.85 5.39
C GLY A 111 -10.60 20.65 4.57
N PRO A 112 -10.69 20.67 3.22
CA PRO A 112 -9.53 20.43 2.34
C PRO A 112 -8.45 21.51 2.47
N GLU A 113 -8.77 22.67 3.03
CA GLU A 113 -7.82 23.73 3.40
C GLU A 113 -6.76 23.30 4.41
N ASN A 114 -6.99 22.23 5.16
CA ASN A 114 -6.02 21.69 6.12
C ASN A 114 -4.93 20.82 5.46
N LEU A 115 -5.05 20.51 4.16
CA LEU A 115 -4.11 19.65 3.44
C LEU A 115 -2.92 20.43 2.90
N TYR A 116 -1.73 19.92 3.18
CA TYR A 116 -0.48 20.45 2.65
C TYR A 116 0.60 19.35 2.54
N LEU A 117 1.70 19.64 1.84
CA LEU A 117 2.87 18.75 1.83
C LEU A 117 3.77 19.04 3.02
N LYS A 118 4.09 18.00 3.78
CA LYS A 118 4.97 18.07 4.94
C LYS A 118 6.16 17.15 4.74
N GLU A 119 7.32 17.60 5.19
CA GLU A 119 8.48 16.74 5.35
C GLU A 119 8.28 15.88 6.60
N VAL A 120 8.28 14.56 6.43
CA VAL A 120 8.07 13.56 7.47
C VAL A 120 9.18 12.52 7.44
N ALA A 121 9.31 11.72 8.50
CA ALA A 121 10.26 10.62 8.52
C ALA A 121 9.96 9.62 7.41
N LYS A 122 10.99 9.22 6.66
CA LYS A 122 10.88 8.15 5.66
C LYS A 122 10.74 6.80 6.38
N PRO A 123 9.77 5.94 5.99
CA PRO A 123 9.61 4.64 6.63
C PRO A 123 10.71 3.66 6.17
N SER A 124 10.99 2.65 7.00
CA SER A 124 11.90 1.54 6.69
C SER A 124 11.11 0.24 6.60
N PRO A 125 11.35 -0.62 5.59
CA PRO A 125 10.58 -1.86 5.43
C PRO A 125 10.89 -2.86 6.55
N GLY A 126 9.84 -3.41 7.15
CA GLY A 126 9.93 -4.50 8.12
C GLY A 126 10.10 -5.87 7.48
N GLU A 127 9.87 -6.93 8.26
CA GLU A 127 9.92 -8.31 7.78
C GLU A 127 8.82 -8.59 6.73
N GLY A 128 9.21 -9.14 5.57
CA GLY A 128 8.30 -9.43 4.45
C GLY A 128 7.77 -8.19 3.73
N GLU A 129 8.24 -7.00 4.09
CA GLU A 129 7.83 -5.73 3.48
C GLU A 129 8.85 -5.22 2.48
N VAL A 130 8.38 -4.46 1.50
CA VAL A 130 9.21 -3.66 0.61
C VAL A 130 8.97 -2.19 0.89
N LEU A 131 9.96 -1.38 0.57
CA LEU A 131 9.78 0.06 0.44
C LEU A 131 9.49 0.39 -1.02
N LEU A 132 8.34 1.00 -1.27
CA LEU A 132 7.95 1.48 -2.59
C LEU A 132 8.28 2.98 -2.70
N LYS A 133 9.09 3.37 -3.68
CA LYS A 133 9.22 4.77 -4.11
C LYS A 133 8.01 5.09 -4.99
N VAL A 134 7.08 5.86 -4.45
CA VAL A 134 5.79 6.13 -5.07
C VAL A 134 5.95 7.14 -6.19
N ALA A 135 5.53 6.76 -7.40
CA ALA A 135 5.37 7.65 -8.54
C ALA A 135 3.98 8.32 -8.53
N ALA A 136 2.95 7.53 -8.31
CA ALA A 136 1.57 8.01 -8.26
C ALA A 136 0.75 7.24 -7.21
N SER A 137 -0.15 7.96 -6.55
CA SER A 137 -1.23 7.45 -5.69
C SER A 137 -2.57 7.87 -6.29
N ALA A 138 -3.69 7.45 -5.72
CA ALA A 138 -4.98 7.98 -6.10
C ALA A 138 -5.85 8.34 -4.89
N LEU A 139 -6.75 9.29 -5.07
CA LEU A 139 -7.73 9.66 -4.06
C LEU A 139 -8.85 8.62 -4.01
N ASN A 140 -9.33 8.36 -2.81
CA ASN A 140 -10.48 7.54 -2.48
C ASN A 140 -11.41 8.30 -1.52
N ARG A 141 -12.70 7.91 -1.47
CA ARG A 141 -13.64 8.56 -0.55
C ARG A 141 -13.20 8.42 0.92
N ALA A 142 -12.48 7.34 1.24
CA ALA A 142 -11.87 7.14 2.54
C ALA A 142 -10.88 8.25 2.94
N ASP A 143 -10.16 8.85 1.98
CA ASP A 143 -9.23 9.94 2.28
C ASP A 143 -9.98 11.20 2.75
N LEU A 144 -11.14 11.48 2.17
CA LEU A 144 -12.02 12.58 2.60
C LEU A 144 -12.53 12.31 4.01
N LEU A 145 -13.05 11.09 4.27
CA LEU A 145 -13.59 10.74 5.59
C LEU A 145 -12.51 10.71 6.68
N GLN A 146 -11.31 10.21 6.36
CA GLN A 146 -10.17 10.20 7.29
C GLN A 146 -9.73 11.62 7.64
N ARG A 147 -9.58 12.50 6.64
CA ARG A 147 -9.29 13.92 6.89
C ARG A 147 -10.40 14.60 7.69
N LEU A 148 -11.66 14.23 7.52
CA LEU A 148 -12.77 14.76 8.32
C LEU A 148 -12.83 14.15 9.74
N GLY A 149 -11.95 13.21 10.10
CA GLY A 149 -11.95 12.55 11.40
C GLY A 149 -13.07 11.51 11.57
N GLN A 150 -13.62 11.02 10.46
CA GLN A 150 -14.75 10.08 10.43
C GLN A 150 -14.34 8.66 10.06
N TYR A 151 -13.06 8.45 9.70
CA TYR A 151 -12.57 7.16 9.22
C TYR A 151 -11.09 6.95 9.55
N ASP A 152 -10.81 6.61 10.81
CA ASP A 152 -9.46 6.39 11.29
C ASP A 152 -8.76 5.23 10.55
N PRO A 153 -7.44 5.33 10.32
CA PRO A 153 -6.66 4.21 9.80
C PRO A 153 -6.72 3.02 10.77
N PRO A 154 -6.67 1.77 10.26
CA PRO A 154 -6.57 0.59 11.12
C PRO A 154 -5.34 0.66 12.05
N PRO A 155 -5.40 0.07 13.26
CA PRO A 155 -4.24 0.01 14.15
C PRO A 155 -3.00 -0.56 13.45
N GLY A 156 -1.86 0.13 13.60
CA GLY A 156 -0.59 -0.22 12.96
C GLY A 156 -0.40 0.31 11.54
N ALA A 157 -1.46 0.77 10.87
CA ALA A 157 -1.32 1.44 9.58
C ALA A 157 -0.84 2.89 9.75
N SER A 158 -0.20 3.43 8.71
CA SER A 158 0.18 4.84 8.65
C SER A 158 -1.05 5.75 8.71
N SER A 159 -0.92 6.87 9.42
CA SER A 159 -1.94 7.94 9.46
C SER A 159 -1.93 8.85 8.23
N ILE A 160 -0.91 8.73 7.37
CA ILE A 160 -0.84 9.43 6.08
C ILE A 160 -1.93 8.89 5.14
N LEU A 161 -2.52 9.77 4.33
CA LEU A 161 -3.56 9.43 3.36
C LEU A 161 -3.05 8.51 2.22
N GLY A 162 -3.98 7.93 1.46
CA GLY A 162 -3.65 7.09 0.29
C GLY A 162 -3.75 5.60 0.57
N LEU A 163 -4.71 4.96 -0.10
CA LEU A 163 -4.99 3.52 -0.01
C LEU A 163 -4.40 2.70 -1.16
N GLU A 164 -3.68 3.35 -2.06
CA GLU A 164 -3.02 2.68 -3.17
C GLU A 164 -1.85 3.51 -3.68
N ALA A 165 -0.89 2.85 -4.29
CA ALA A 165 0.26 3.49 -4.91
C ALA A 165 0.75 2.69 -6.10
N SER A 166 1.48 3.34 -6.98
CA SER A 166 2.31 2.74 -8.02
C SER A 166 3.68 3.40 -8.02
N GLY A 167 4.72 2.65 -8.34
CA GLY A 167 6.08 3.14 -8.22
C GLY A 167 7.13 2.09 -8.50
N HIS A 168 8.31 2.32 -7.95
CA HIS A 168 9.45 1.41 -8.04
C HIS A 168 9.79 0.81 -6.68
N VAL A 169 10.09 -0.48 -6.63
CA VAL A 169 10.68 -1.09 -5.43
C VAL A 169 12.01 -0.40 -5.14
N ALA A 170 12.09 0.30 -4.02
CA ALA A 170 13.26 1.07 -3.59
C ALA A 170 14.19 0.26 -2.68
N GLU A 171 13.60 -0.55 -1.81
CA GLU A 171 14.31 -1.38 -0.84
C GLU A 171 13.49 -2.63 -0.53
N LEU A 172 14.16 -3.72 -0.18
CA LEU A 172 13.56 -4.97 0.28
C LEU A 172 13.88 -5.13 1.76
N GLY A 173 12.84 -5.38 2.57
CA GLY A 173 13.00 -5.71 3.98
C GLY A 173 13.52 -7.14 4.17
N PRO A 174 13.89 -7.50 5.41
CA PRO A 174 14.27 -8.87 5.76
C PRO A 174 13.14 -9.86 5.44
N GLY A 175 13.47 -11.10 5.08
CA GLY A 175 12.46 -12.16 4.93
C GLY A 175 11.58 -12.09 3.66
N CYS A 176 11.80 -11.14 2.76
CA CYS A 176 11.16 -11.16 1.44
C CYS A 176 11.52 -12.45 0.68
N LYS A 177 10.53 -13.04 -0.01
CA LYS A 177 10.63 -14.32 -0.72
C LYS A 177 11.50 -14.27 -1.99
N GLY A 178 11.90 -13.07 -2.42
CA GLY A 178 12.77 -12.87 -3.59
C GLY A 178 12.05 -12.81 -4.93
N HIS A 179 10.72 -12.63 -4.94
CA HIS A 179 9.94 -12.43 -6.18
C HIS A 179 10.13 -11.04 -6.78
N TRP A 180 10.42 -10.05 -5.95
CA TRP A 180 10.60 -8.65 -6.33
C TRP A 180 12.06 -8.22 -6.20
N LYS A 181 12.48 -7.30 -7.07
CA LYS A 181 13.82 -6.72 -7.10
C LYS A 181 13.73 -5.20 -7.02
N ILE A 182 14.78 -4.60 -6.46
CA ILE A 182 14.94 -3.13 -6.49
C ILE A 182 14.90 -2.65 -7.93
N GLY A 183 14.08 -1.64 -8.20
CA GLY A 183 13.81 -1.06 -9.51
C GLY A 183 12.54 -1.56 -10.18
N ASP A 184 11.97 -2.70 -9.75
CA ASP A 184 10.76 -3.26 -10.34
C ASP A 184 9.58 -2.28 -10.26
N LEU A 185 8.84 -2.19 -11.36
CA LEU A 185 7.63 -1.38 -11.50
C LEU A 185 6.43 -2.13 -10.92
N VAL A 186 5.85 -1.59 -9.84
CA VAL A 186 4.77 -2.24 -9.09
C VAL A 186 3.66 -1.27 -8.74
N MET A 187 2.49 -1.82 -8.43
CA MET A 187 1.38 -1.12 -7.79
C MET A 187 0.90 -1.91 -6.57
N ALA A 188 0.28 -1.25 -5.61
CA ALA A 188 0.01 -1.82 -4.30
C ALA A 188 -1.33 -1.35 -3.72
N LEU A 189 -2.02 -2.28 -3.05
CA LEU A 189 -3.12 -1.98 -2.13
C LEU A 189 -2.54 -1.64 -0.75
N LEU A 190 -2.96 -0.53 -0.16
CA LEU A 190 -2.40 0.01 1.08
C LEU A 190 -3.49 0.26 2.13
N PRO A 191 -3.20 0.06 3.43
CA PRO A 191 -4.08 0.50 4.49
C PRO A 191 -3.96 2.02 4.79
N GLY A 192 -2.95 2.69 4.21
CA GLY A 192 -2.61 4.11 4.39
C GLY A 192 -1.18 4.38 3.87
N GLY A 193 -0.82 5.66 3.73
CA GLY A 193 0.55 6.08 3.39
C GLY A 193 0.88 6.21 1.90
N GLY A 194 -0.06 5.91 0.99
CA GLY A 194 0.20 5.98 -0.46
C GLY A 194 0.46 7.41 -0.98
N GLN A 195 -0.08 8.44 -0.33
CA GLN A 195 0.11 9.83 -0.73
C GLN A 195 1.39 10.43 -0.10
N ALA A 196 2.52 9.74 -0.26
CA ALA A 196 3.85 10.14 0.15
C ALA A 196 4.90 9.62 -0.84
N GLN A 197 6.11 10.18 -0.84
CA GLN A 197 7.17 9.74 -1.77
C GLN A 197 7.63 8.29 -1.54
N TYR A 198 7.50 7.78 -0.31
CA TYR A 198 7.81 6.39 0.02
C TYR A 198 6.75 5.78 0.93
N VAL A 199 6.46 4.49 0.73
CA VAL A 199 5.53 3.74 1.57
C VAL A 199 6.03 2.30 1.74
N THR A 200 5.85 1.73 2.92
CA THR A 200 6.12 0.31 3.16
C THR A 200 4.88 -0.52 2.84
N VAL A 201 5.10 -1.69 2.26
CA VAL A 201 4.03 -2.61 1.90
C VAL A 201 4.51 -4.05 1.95
N HIS A 202 3.70 -4.94 2.52
CA HIS A 202 3.96 -6.37 2.49
C HIS A 202 4.07 -6.86 1.03
N GLU A 203 5.10 -7.62 0.68
CA GLU A 203 5.43 -7.97 -0.71
C GLU A 203 4.29 -8.68 -1.46
N ASP A 204 3.50 -9.51 -0.74
CA ASP A 204 2.33 -10.21 -1.27
C ASP A 204 1.14 -9.29 -1.63
N LEU A 205 1.20 -7.98 -1.32
CA LEU A 205 0.21 -6.98 -1.75
C LEU A 205 0.69 -6.16 -2.96
N LEU A 206 1.92 -6.39 -3.42
CA LEU A 206 2.41 -5.84 -4.67
C LEU A 206 1.82 -6.60 -5.86
N MET A 207 1.52 -5.84 -6.91
CA MET A 207 1.10 -6.35 -8.20
C MET A 207 1.99 -5.75 -9.29
N PRO A 208 2.34 -6.52 -10.33
CA PRO A 208 3.11 -5.99 -11.44
C PRO A 208 2.28 -4.97 -12.21
N ILE A 209 2.92 -3.96 -12.78
CA ILE A 209 2.23 -3.03 -13.67
C ILE A 209 1.96 -3.72 -15.02
N PRO A 210 0.69 -3.78 -15.48
CA PRO A 210 0.35 -4.34 -16.79
C PRO A 210 1.08 -3.62 -17.93
N LYS A 211 1.50 -4.39 -18.94
CA LYS A 211 2.20 -3.85 -20.11
C LYS A 211 1.35 -2.78 -20.80
N GLY A 212 1.97 -1.65 -21.11
CA GLY A 212 1.34 -0.52 -21.80
C GLY A 212 0.59 0.44 -20.88
N LEU A 213 0.60 0.24 -19.55
CA LEU A 213 0.07 1.22 -18.61
C LEU A 213 1.18 2.12 -18.06
N THR A 214 0.87 3.41 -17.93
CA THR A 214 1.70 4.34 -17.16
C THR A 214 1.56 4.07 -15.66
N LEU A 215 2.52 4.54 -14.86
CA LEU A 215 2.43 4.51 -13.39
C LEU A 215 1.15 5.21 -12.90
N SER A 216 0.83 6.39 -13.44
CA SER A 216 -0.39 7.13 -13.09
C SER A 216 -1.68 6.33 -13.41
N GLN A 217 -1.72 5.58 -14.52
CA GLN A 217 -2.83 4.67 -14.81
C GLN A 217 -2.85 3.46 -13.87
N ALA A 218 -1.69 2.89 -13.52
CA ALA A 218 -1.57 1.78 -12.59
C ALA A 218 -2.03 2.17 -11.18
N ALA A 219 -1.75 3.40 -10.74
CA ALA A 219 -2.22 3.94 -9.45
C ALA A 219 -3.74 4.04 -9.32
N ALA A 220 -4.50 3.91 -10.42
CA ALA A 220 -5.96 3.89 -10.40
C ALA A 220 -6.55 2.48 -10.27
N ILE A 221 -5.71 1.43 -10.15
CA ILE A 221 -6.15 0.04 -10.12
C ILE A 221 -6.40 -0.48 -8.69
N PRO A 222 -5.42 -0.46 -7.76
CA PRO A 222 -5.48 -1.33 -6.59
C PRO A 222 -6.75 -1.18 -5.74
N GLU A 223 -7.07 0.00 -5.22
CA GLU A 223 -8.20 0.14 -4.28
C GLU A 223 -9.53 -0.10 -4.99
N ALA A 224 -9.72 0.56 -6.14
CA ALA A 224 -11.00 0.53 -6.85
C ALA A 224 -11.33 -0.86 -7.38
N TRP A 225 -10.36 -1.53 -8.00
CA TRP A 225 -10.60 -2.79 -8.69
C TRP A 225 -10.56 -3.99 -7.76
N ILE A 226 -9.68 -3.99 -6.75
CA ILE A 226 -9.69 -5.05 -5.74
C ILE A 226 -10.98 -4.98 -4.92
N THR A 227 -11.46 -3.78 -4.59
CA THR A 227 -12.77 -3.61 -3.93
C THR A 227 -13.88 -4.10 -4.85
N ALA A 228 -13.97 -3.63 -6.09
CA ALA A 228 -15.02 -4.10 -7.01
C ALA A 228 -14.99 -5.62 -7.22
N PHE A 229 -13.80 -6.22 -7.32
CA PHE A 229 -13.61 -7.66 -7.42
C PHE A 229 -14.08 -8.40 -6.15
N GLN A 230 -13.70 -7.91 -4.96
CA GLN A 230 -14.16 -8.42 -3.67
C GLN A 230 -15.69 -8.42 -3.58
N LEU A 231 -16.31 -7.28 -3.91
CA LEU A 231 -17.74 -7.11 -3.81
C LEU A 231 -18.51 -8.03 -4.77
N LEU A 232 -18.04 -8.15 -6.02
CA LEU A 232 -18.71 -8.96 -7.03
C LEU A 232 -18.50 -10.46 -6.82
N HIS A 233 -17.27 -10.92 -6.62
CA HIS A 233 -16.94 -12.35 -6.68
C HIS A 233 -16.95 -13.02 -5.30
N LEU A 234 -16.43 -12.35 -4.27
CA LEU A 234 -16.29 -12.93 -2.94
C LEU A 234 -17.53 -12.69 -2.07
N ALA A 235 -18.10 -11.49 -2.10
CA ALA A 235 -19.29 -11.16 -1.32
C ALA A 235 -20.58 -11.40 -2.10
N GLY A 236 -20.60 -11.00 -3.38
CA GLY A 236 -21.78 -11.08 -4.24
C GLY A 236 -21.93 -12.39 -4.99
N HIS A 237 -20.87 -13.19 -5.13
CA HIS A 237 -20.88 -14.43 -5.91
C HIS A 237 -21.55 -14.28 -7.29
N VAL A 238 -21.20 -13.24 -8.03
CA VAL A 238 -21.79 -12.91 -9.34
C VAL A 238 -21.79 -14.11 -10.29
N GLN A 239 -22.92 -14.35 -10.93
CA GLN A 239 -23.12 -15.39 -11.93
C GLN A 239 -23.38 -14.80 -13.32
N VAL A 240 -23.15 -15.61 -14.36
CA VAL A 240 -23.52 -15.24 -15.73
C VAL A 240 -25.03 -14.99 -15.80
N GLY A 241 -25.42 -13.86 -16.38
CA GLY A 241 -26.82 -13.45 -16.50
C GLY A 241 -27.38 -12.67 -15.32
N ASP A 242 -26.67 -12.59 -14.18
CA ASP A 242 -27.12 -11.77 -13.04
C ASP A 242 -27.31 -10.30 -13.46
N TYR A 243 -28.40 -9.69 -13.02
CA TYR A 243 -28.55 -8.24 -13.05
C TYR A 243 -27.87 -7.62 -11.83
N VAL A 244 -26.94 -6.69 -12.05
CA VAL A 244 -26.15 -6.05 -10.99
C VAL A 244 -26.41 -4.55 -11.00
N LEU A 245 -27.07 -4.03 -9.96
CA LEU A 245 -27.25 -2.59 -9.75
C LEU A 245 -26.04 -2.00 -9.03
N ILE A 246 -25.33 -1.10 -9.69
CA ILE A 246 -24.10 -0.46 -9.21
C ILE A 246 -24.40 1.01 -8.89
N HIS A 247 -24.45 1.34 -7.61
CA HIS A 247 -24.58 2.73 -7.20
C HIS A 247 -23.27 3.49 -7.33
N ALA A 248 -23.40 4.80 -7.56
CA ALA A 248 -22.26 5.66 -7.89
C ALA A 248 -21.41 5.08 -9.03
N GLY A 249 -22.04 4.67 -10.13
CA GLY A 249 -21.39 3.95 -11.24
C GLY A 249 -20.26 4.73 -11.93
N SER A 250 -20.20 6.05 -11.72
CA SER A 250 -19.10 6.91 -12.19
C SER A 250 -17.97 7.11 -11.19
N SER A 251 -17.99 6.43 -10.04
CA SER A 251 -16.89 6.44 -9.06
C SER A 251 -15.74 5.53 -9.50
N GLY A 252 -14.62 5.55 -8.78
CA GLY A 252 -13.52 4.59 -9.00
C GLY A 252 -14.00 3.14 -8.93
N VAL A 253 -14.65 2.75 -7.82
CA VAL A 253 -15.20 1.40 -7.65
C VAL A 253 -16.31 1.12 -8.68
N GLY A 254 -17.19 2.09 -8.94
CA GLY A 254 -18.28 1.94 -9.91
C GLY A 254 -17.78 1.64 -11.33
N THR A 255 -16.80 2.40 -11.82
CA THR A 255 -16.22 2.22 -13.16
C THR A 255 -15.47 0.89 -13.30
N ALA A 256 -14.83 0.41 -12.24
CA ALA A 256 -14.25 -0.93 -12.19
C ALA A 256 -15.35 -2.02 -12.17
N ALA A 257 -16.38 -1.85 -11.33
CA ALA A 257 -17.46 -2.81 -11.17
C ALA A 257 -18.26 -3.02 -12.46
N ILE A 258 -18.53 -1.97 -13.25
CA ILE A 258 -19.22 -2.11 -14.54
C ILE A 258 -18.46 -3.09 -15.44
N GLN A 259 -17.16 -2.88 -15.59
CA GLN A 259 -16.31 -3.67 -16.48
C GLN A 259 -16.16 -5.11 -15.97
N LEU A 260 -15.97 -5.30 -14.65
CA LEU A 260 -15.90 -6.62 -14.05
C LEU A 260 -17.22 -7.39 -14.14
N THR A 261 -18.36 -6.73 -13.98
CA THR A 261 -19.67 -7.33 -14.18
C THR A 261 -19.85 -7.82 -15.62
N ARG A 262 -19.48 -6.99 -16.62
CA ARG A 262 -19.52 -7.42 -18.03
C ARG A 262 -18.60 -8.62 -18.27
N LYS A 263 -17.40 -8.58 -17.71
CA LYS A 263 -16.43 -9.66 -17.81
C LYS A 263 -16.93 -10.97 -17.19
N ALA A 264 -17.70 -10.89 -16.12
CA ALA A 264 -18.34 -12.04 -15.48
C ALA A 264 -19.56 -12.58 -16.26
N GLY A 265 -19.92 -11.97 -17.40
CA GLY A 265 -21.12 -12.33 -18.17
C GLY A 265 -22.43 -11.85 -17.54
N ALA A 266 -22.36 -10.95 -16.56
CA ALA A 266 -23.49 -10.33 -15.90
C ALA A 266 -23.89 -9.00 -16.56
N ILE A 267 -25.00 -8.42 -16.12
CA ILE A 267 -25.66 -7.26 -16.74
C ILE A 267 -25.60 -6.07 -15.77
N PRO A 268 -24.64 -5.13 -15.95
CA PRO A 268 -24.53 -3.98 -15.06
C PRO A 268 -25.58 -2.92 -15.37
N LEU A 269 -26.33 -2.53 -14.35
CA LEU A 269 -27.18 -1.35 -14.32
C LEU A 269 -26.54 -0.35 -13.37
N VAL A 270 -26.60 0.94 -13.66
CA VAL A 270 -25.89 1.94 -12.86
C VAL A 270 -26.80 3.07 -12.39
N THR A 271 -26.46 3.68 -11.26
CA THR A 271 -26.98 5.00 -10.89
C THR A 271 -25.89 6.06 -10.87
N ALA A 272 -26.19 7.25 -11.39
CA ALA A 272 -25.31 8.42 -11.33
C ALA A 272 -26.11 9.73 -11.35
N GLY A 273 -25.45 10.86 -11.07
CA GLY A 273 -26.13 12.15 -10.85
C GLY A 273 -26.20 13.11 -12.04
N SER A 274 -25.64 12.73 -13.20
CA SER A 274 -25.64 13.58 -14.40
C SER A 274 -25.66 12.75 -15.70
N PRO A 275 -26.19 13.31 -16.80
CA PRO A 275 -26.21 12.63 -18.10
C PRO A 275 -24.82 12.24 -18.60
N HIS A 276 -23.82 13.13 -18.47
CA HIS A 276 -22.44 12.83 -18.85
C HIS A 276 -21.86 11.61 -18.11
N LYS A 277 -22.20 11.45 -16.81
CA LYS A 277 -21.77 10.29 -16.01
C LYS A 277 -22.43 9.00 -16.44
N LEU A 278 -23.70 9.06 -16.87
CA LEU A 278 -24.41 7.90 -17.39
C LEU A 278 -23.87 7.50 -18.77
N GLN A 279 -23.57 8.46 -19.64
CA GLN A 279 -22.96 8.19 -20.94
C GLN A 279 -21.60 7.50 -20.80
N MET A 280 -20.77 7.96 -19.84
CA MET A 280 -19.51 7.26 -19.57
C MET A 280 -19.76 5.83 -19.11
N ALA A 281 -20.73 5.60 -18.22
CA ALA A 281 -21.03 4.25 -17.73
C ALA A 281 -21.49 3.33 -18.87
N GLU A 282 -22.30 3.82 -19.81
CA GLU A 282 -22.69 3.10 -21.02
C GLU A 282 -21.47 2.74 -21.87
N ASN A 283 -20.54 3.68 -22.08
CA ASN A 283 -19.29 3.43 -22.81
C ASN A 283 -18.41 2.35 -22.14
N LEU A 284 -18.51 2.20 -20.83
CA LEU A 284 -17.83 1.15 -20.05
C LEU A 284 -18.58 -0.19 -20.06
N GLY A 285 -19.78 -0.23 -20.64
CA GLY A 285 -20.59 -1.43 -20.82
C GLY A 285 -21.81 -1.53 -19.90
N ALA A 286 -22.23 -0.47 -19.22
CA ALA A 286 -23.51 -0.46 -18.51
C ALA A 286 -24.66 -0.72 -19.50
N ALA A 287 -25.52 -1.68 -19.17
CA ALA A 287 -26.69 -2.03 -19.98
C ALA A 287 -27.83 -1.02 -19.81
N ALA A 288 -27.89 -0.36 -18.66
CA ALA A 288 -28.75 0.80 -18.44
C ALA A 288 -28.14 1.73 -17.39
N GLY A 289 -28.47 3.02 -17.48
CA GLY A 289 -28.08 4.02 -16.51
C GLY A 289 -29.28 4.84 -16.05
N PHE A 290 -29.40 5.04 -14.75
CA PHE A 290 -30.49 5.77 -14.12
C PHE A 290 -29.98 7.01 -13.41
N ASN A 291 -30.57 8.17 -13.72
CA ASN A 291 -30.29 9.37 -12.96
C ASN A 291 -31.02 9.29 -11.62
N TYR A 292 -30.30 9.25 -10.50
CA TYR A 292 -30.93 9.06 -9.18
C TYR A 292 -31.82 10.24 -8.72
N ARG A 293 -31.82 11.35 -9.48
CA ARG A 293 -32.80 12.43 -9.30
C ARG A 293 -34.22 11.97 -9.65
N GLU A 294 -34.34 10.85 -10.36
CA GLU A 294 -35.57 10.11 -10.63
C GLU A 294 -35.62 8.82 -9.78
N ASP A 295 -36.70 8.04 -9.90
CA ASP A 295 -36.80 6.77 -9.19
C ASP A 295 -36.07 5.64 -9.92
N PHE A 296 -34.84 5.34 -9.46
CA PHE A 296 -34.08 4.22 -9.99
C PHE A 296 -34.70 2.85 -9.68
N SER A 297 -35.55 2.72 -8.65
CA SER A 297 -36.16 1.44 -8.27
C SER A 297 -37.15 0.98 -9.35
N GLU A 298 -38.06 1.87 -9.72
CA GLU A 298 -39.04 1.65 -10.79
C GLU A 298 -38.36 1.47 -12.16
N ALA A 299 -37.34 2.27 -12.46
CA ALA A 299 -36.57 2.13 -13.69
C ALA A 299 -35.84 0.77 -13.77
N THR A 300 -35.27 0.32 -12.64
CA THR A 300 -34.62 -0.98 -12.51
C THR A 300 -35.63 -2.11 -12.74
N LEU A 301 -36.78 -2.08 -12.07
CA LEU A 301 -37.84 -3.08 -12.26
C LEU A 301 -38.34 -3.10 -13.70
N ARG A 302 -38.49 -1.94 -14.34
CA ARG A 302 -38.89 -1.88 -15.76
C ARG A 302 -37.87 -2.55 -16.67
N PHE A 303 -36.57 -2.28 -16.45
CA PHE A 303 -35.50 -2.89 -17.23
C PHE A 303 -35.45 -4.41 -17.05
N THR A 304 -35.63 -4.89 -15.82
CA THR A 304 -35.63 -6.31 -15.47
C THR A 304 -37.00 -6.98 -15.63
N LYS A 305 -37.97 -6.32 -16.26
CA LYS A 305 -39.33 -6.83 -16.51
C LYS A 305 -40.04 -7.31 -15.23
N GLY A 306 -39.83 -6.61 -14.13
CA GLY A 306 -40.43 -6.86 -12.82
C GLY A 306 -39.69 -7.88 -11.95
N VAL A 307 -38.64 -8.53 -12.47
CA VAL A 307 -37.87 -9.54 -11.72
C VAL A 307 -37.08 -8.91 -10.58
N GLY A 308 -36.49 -7.73 -10.82
CA GLY A 308 -35.54 -7.10 -9.91
C GLY A 308 -34.08 -7.49 -10.21
N VAL A 309 -33.16 -7.05 -9.37
CA VAL A 309 -31.71 -7.28 -9.53
C VAL A 309 -31.17 -8.33 -8.56
N ASP A 310 -30.28 -9.18 -9.04
CA ASP A 310 -29.69 -10.27 -8.27
C ASP A 310 -28.58 -9.77 -7.34
N ILE A 311 -27.91 -8.67 -7.69
CA ILE A 311 -26.90 -8.01 -6.86
C ILE A 311 -27.15 -6.51 -6.81
N ILE A 312 -27.00 -5.92 -5.63
CA ILE A 312 -26.85 -4.47 -5.46
C ILE A 312 -25.47 -4.20 -4.86
N LEU A 313 -24.65 -3.37 -5.51
CA LEU A 313 -23.43 -2.81 -4.95
C LEU A 313 -23.74 -1.42 -4.40
N ASP A 314 -23.88 -1.32 -3.08
CA ASP A 314 -24.37 -0.13 -2.40
C ASP A 314 -23.31 0.55 -1.56
N CYS A 315 -22.89 1.73 -2.01
CA CYS A 315 -22.06 2.65 -1.24
C CYS A 315 -22.84 3.80 -0.59
N VAL A 316 -24.16 3.85 -0.78
CA VAL A 316 -25.04 4.94 -0.37
C VAL A 316 -25.72 4.63 0.96
N GLY A 317 -26.31 3.45 1.11
CA GLY A 317 -26.93 3.00 2.35
C GLY A 317 -28.29 3.66 2.60
N GLY A 318 -28.43 4.35 3.73
CA GLY A 318 -29.70 4.80 4.31
C GLY A 318 -30.64 5.48 3.32
N SER A 319 -30.23 6.55 2.66
CA SER A 319 -31.14 7.27 1.74
C SER A 319 -31.64 6.42 0.55
N TYR A 320 -31.00 5.28 0.24
CA TYR A 320 -31.38 4.37 -0.84
C TYR A 320 -32.04 3.07 -0.35
N TRP A 321 -32.05 2.80 0.96
CA TRP A 321 -32.43 1.49 1.51
C TRP A 321 -33.79 0.99 0.98
N GLU A 322 -34.78 1.88 0.92
CA GLU A 322 -36.14 1.52 0.52
C GLU A 322 -36.21 1.20 -0.98
N LYS A 323 -35.56 2.02 -1.81
CA LYS A 323 -35.50 1.81 -3.26
C LYS A 323 -34.71 0.56 -3.61
N ASN A 324 -33.64 0.27 -2.87
CA ASN A 324 -32.82 -0.93 -3.03
C ASN A 324 -33.64 -2.18 -2.76
N VAL A 325 -34.28 -2.30 -1.60
CA VAL A 325 -35.05 -3.50 -1.26
C VAL A 325 -36.26 -3.71 -2.18
N ASN A 326 -36.87 -2.62 -2.69
CA ASN A 326 -38.00 -2.72 -3.62
C ASN A 326 -37.59 -3.34 -4.97
N CYS A 327 -36.44 -2.93 -5.53
CA CYS A 327 -35.95 -3.44 -6.82
C CYS A 327 -35.03 -4.65 -6.72
N LEU A 328 -34.73 -5.14 -5.52
CA LEU A 328 -34.02 -6.41 -5.31
C LEU A 328 -34.86 -7.59 -5.84
N ALA A 329 -34.22 -8.54 -6.50
CA ALA A 329 -34.84 -9.79 -6.92
C ALA A 329 -35.13 -10.69 -5.71
N LEU A 330 -35.90 -11.75 -5.94
CA LEU A 330 -35.97 -12.85 -4.98
C LEU A 330 -34.57 -13.48 -4.83
N ASP A 331 -34.19 -13.80 -3.59
CA ASP A 331 -32.87 -14.36 -3.24
C ASP A 331 -31.69 -13.42 -3.58
N GLY A 332 -31.97 -12.15 -3.86
CA GLY A 332 -30.96 -11.16 -4.24
C GLY A 332 -29.99 -10.81 -3.11
N ARG A 333 -28.78 -10.40 -3.50
CA ARG A 333 -27.68 -10.06 -2.59
C ARG A 333 -27.41 -8.56 -2.62
N TRP A 334 -27.68 -7.88 -1.52
CA TRP A 334 -27.40 -6.48 -1.34
C TRP A 334 -26.07 -6.32 -0.58
N ILE A 335 -25.03 -5.91 -1.29
CA ILE A 335 -23.68 -5.72 -0.77
C ILE A 335 -23.49 -4.27 -0.36
N LEU A 336 -23.53 -3.99 0.95
CA LEU A 336 -23.34 -2.68 1.53
C LEU A 336 -21.86 -2.46 1.87
N TYR A 337 -21.24 -1.44 1.26
CA TYR A 337 -19.80 -1.16 1.41
C TYR A 337 -19.47 0.33 1.60
N GLY A 338 -20.49 1.17 1.74
CA GLY A 338 -20.36 2.59 2.02
C GLY A 338 -21.68 3.18 2.49
N LEU A 339 -21.61 4.35 3.14
CA LEU A 339 -22.73 5.00 3.80
C LEU A 339 -22.81 6.50 3.43
N ILE A 340 -22.48 6.86 2.18
CA ILE A 340 -22.44 8.29 1.78
C ILE A 340 -23.81 8.97 1.86
N GLY A 341 -24.89 8.18 1.86
CA GLY A 341 -26.28 8.61 2.01
C GLY A 341 -26.84 8.37 3.41
N GLY A 342 -25.99 8.12 4.41
CA GLY A 342 -26.38 7.89 5.81
C GLY A 342 -26.41 6.41 6.21
N ALA A 343 -26.35 6.17 7.52
CA ALA A 343 -26.38 4.84 8.11
C ALA A 343 -27.77 4.43 8.62
N ASP A 344 -28.65 5.41 8.84
CA ASP A 344 -29.93 5.18 9.50
C ASP A 344 -30.97 4.57 8.55
N VAL A 345 -31.74 3.65 9.09
CA VAL A 345 -32.88 3.01 8.43
C VAL A 345 -34.13 3.32 9.25
N ASN A 346 -35.09 4.00 8.62
CA ASN A 346 -36.40 4.26 9.20
C ASN A 346 -37.48 3.64 8.32
N GLY A 347 -38.03 2.50 8.76
CA GLY A 347 -39.10 1.79 8.05
C GLY A 347 -38.97 0.26 8.14
N PRO A 348 -39.84 -0.48 7.42
CA PRO A 348 -39.97 -1.93 7.58
C PRO A 348 -38.92 -2.74 6.78
N LEU A 349 -37.64 -2.41 6.91
CA LEU A 349 -36.55 -3.07 6.17
C LEU A 349 -36.60 -4.59 6.30
N PHE A 350 -36.67 -5.12 7.52
CA PHE A 350 -36.66 -6.57 7.74
C PHE A 350 -37.86 -7.27 7.10
N SER A 351 -39.06 -6.69 7.17
CA SER A 351 -40.23 -7.25 6.49
C SER A 351 -40.01 -7.28 4.98
N LYS A 352 -39.59 -6.16 4.37
CA LYS A 352 -39.35 -6.09 2.92
C LYS A 352 -38.24 -7.04 2.46
N LEU A 353 -37.13 -7.10 3.20
CA LEU A 353 -36.01 -7.98 2.88
C LEU A 353 -36.40 -9.45 3.02
N LEU A 354 -37.15 -9.81 4.06
CA LEU A 354 -37.68 -11.16 4.27
C LEU A 354 -38.60 -11.59 3.13
N PHE A 355 -39.49 -10.72 2.65
CA PHE A 355 -40.35 -11.00 1.49
C PHE A 355 -39.54 -11.26 0.21
N LYS A 356 -38.37 -10.63 0.07
CA LYS A 356 -37.45 -10.88 -1.03
C LYS A 356 -36.55 -12.11 -0.79
N ARG A 357 -36.56 -12.71 0.40
CA ARG A 357 -35.51 -13.66 0.85
C ARG A 357 -34.10 -13.09 0.63
N GLY A 358 -33.99 -11.77 0.71
CA GLY A 358 -32.77 -11.06 0.34
C GLY A 358 -31.70 -11.20 1.41
N SER A 359 -30.44 -11.13 0.96
CA SER A 359 -29.28 -11.08 1.85
C SER A 359 -28.72 -9.67 1.89
N LEU A 360 -28.57 -9.09 3.10
CA LEU A 360 -27.82 -7.85 3.30
C LEU A 360 -26.43 -8.21 3.82
N ILE A 361 -25.40 -7.99 3.00
CA ILE A 361 -24.02 -8.40 3.26
C ILE A 361 -23.16 -7.14 3.36
N ALA A 362 -22.51 -6.92 4.50
CA ALA A 362 -21.60 -5.79 4.67
C ALA A 362 -20.17 -6.20 4.27
N SER A 363 -19.45 -5.33 3.55
CA SER A 363 -18.04 -5.56 3.21
C SER A 363 -17.18 -4.31 3.45
N LEU A 364 -16.03 -4.53 4.07
CA LEU A 364 -14.93 -3.57 4.17
C LEU A 364 -13.62 -4.25 3.75
N LEU A 365 -12.74 -3.49 3.10
CA LEU A 365 -11.41 -3.94 2.67
C LEU A 365 -10.29 -3.41 3.55
N ARG A 366 -10.26 -2.10 3.81
CA ARG A 366 -9.19 -1.43 4.58
C ARG A 366 -8.85 -2.12 5.92
N PRO A 367 -9.83 -2.51 6.79
CA PRO A 367 -9.51 -3.12 8.09
C PRO A 367 -9.25 -4.63 8.03
N ARG A 368 -9.31 -5.28 6.84
CA ARG A 368 -9.03 -6.71 6.72
C ARG A 368 -7.57 -7.01 7.09
N ASP A 369 -7.37 -8.17 7.70
CA ASP A 369 -6.05 -8.68 8.03
C ASP A 369 -5.21 -8.94 6.78
N ILE A 370 -3.91 -9.13 7.00
CA ILE A 370 -2.97 -9.35 5.90
C ILE A 370 -3.29 -10.65 5.14
N LYS A 371 -3.69 -11.73 5.81
CA LYS A 371 -3.98 -13.02 5.18
C LYS A 371 -5.13 -12.91 4.16
N TYR A 372 -6.19 -12.20 4.53
CA TYR A 372 -7.31 -11.94 3.64
C TYR A 372 -6.87 -11.12 2.42
N LYS A 373 -6.13 -10.02 2.65
CA LYS A 373 -5.67 -9.15 1.56
C LYS A 373 -4.71 -9.88 0.62
N GLN A 374 -3.82 -10.72 1.14
CA GLN A 374 -2.91 -11.56 0.34
C GLN A 374 -3.68 -12.51 -0.56
N ALA A 375 -4.66 -13.25 -0.01
CA ALA A 375 -5.48 -14.17 -0.80
C ALA A 375 -6.27 -13.42 -1.89
N LEU A 376 -6.82 -12.26 -1.55
CA LEU A 376 -7.58 -11.41 -2.46
C LEU A 376 -6.70 -10.84 -3.59
N VAL A 377 -5.56 -10.23 -3.25
CA VAL A 377 -4.60 -9.68 -4.22
C VAL A 377 -4.05 -10.77 -5.12
N LYS A 378 -3.69 -11.94 -4.56
CA LYS A 378 -3.25 -13.08 -5.35
C LYS A 378 -4.31 -13.50 -6.37
N THR A 379 -5.55 -13.71 -5.92
CA THR A 379 -6.65 -14.12 -6.79
C THR A 379 -6.94 -13.07 -7.87
N PHE A 380 -6.93 -11.78 -7.51
CA PHE A 380 -7.08 -10.68 -8.45
C PHE A 380 -5.95 -10.65 -9.49
N THR A 381 -4.71 -10.85 -9.04
CA THR A 381 -3.51 -10.88 -9.90
C THR A 381 -3.58 -12.02 -10.91
N GLU A 382 -4.10 -13.18 -10.51
CA GLU A 382 -4.24 -14.35 -11.38
C GLU A 382 -5.43 -14.20 -12.35
N GLN A 383 -6.58 -13.74 -11.88
CA GLN A 383 -7.84 -13.79 -12.64
C GLN A 383 -8.16 -12.52 -13.42
N ILE A 384 -7.73 -11.35 -12.95
CA ILE A 384 -8.19 -10.06 -13.46
C ILE A 384 -7.05 -9.24 -14.05
N LEU A 385 -5.89 -9.20 -13.39
CA LEU A 385 -4.78 -8.34 -13.80
C LEU A 385 -4.30 -8.55 -15.26
N PRO A 386 -4.28 -9.78 -15.83
CA PRO A 386 -3.86 -9.98 -17.21
C PRO A 386 -4.68 -9.19 -18.24
N TYR A 387 -5.95 -8.87 -17.92
CA TYR A 387 -6.87 -8.19 -18.83
C TYR A 387 -6.62 -6.69 -18.96
N PHE A 388 -5.70 -6.11 -18.20
CA PHE A 388 -5.33 -4.70 -18.33
C PHE A 388 -4.28 -4.41 -19.40
N SER A 389 -3.56 -5.46 -19.84
CA SER A 389 -2.47 -5.33 -20.79
C SER A 389 -2.99 -4.89 -22.16
N GLU A 390 -2.24 -4.05 -22.87
CA GLU A 390 -2.65 -3.46 -24.14
C GLU A 390 -3.05 -4.47 -25.22
N ASP A 391 -2.44 -5.66 -25.18
CA ASP A 391 -2.62 -6.73 -26.15
C ASP A 391 -3.88 -7.58 -25.88
N CYS A 392 -4.67 -7.27 -24.84
CA CYS A 392 -5.86 -8.04 -24.48
C CYS A 392 -7.10 -7.61 -25.32
N PRO A 393 -7.79 -8.52 -26.03
CA PRO A 393 -8.98 -8.16 -26.83
C PRO A 393 -10.18 -7.67 -25.99
N GLN A 394 -10.33 -8.18 -24.77
CA GLN A 394 -11.37 -7.77 -23.82
C GLN A 394 -10.72 -6.96 -22.68
N ARG A 395 -10.07 -5.87 -23.07
CA ARG A 395 -9.24 -5.07 -22.19
C ARG A 395 -10.06 -4.39 -21.10
N LEU A 396 -9.59 -4.49 -19.85
CA LEU A 396 -10.04 -3.68 -18.73
C LEU A 396 -9.30 -2.35 -18.72
N LEU A 397 -10.02 -1.26 -18.52
CA LEU A 397 -9.51 0.11 -18.66
C LEU A 397 -9.58 0.85 -17.32
N PRO A 398 -8.44 1.21 -16.70
CA PRO A 398 -8.45 2.06 -15.52
C PRO A 398 -8.93 3.46 -15.92
N VAL A 399 -10.07 3.88 -15.38
CA VAL A 399 -10.68 5.17 -15.72
C VAL A 399 -10.07 6.26 -14.86
N VAL A 400 -9.18 7.05 -15.44
CA VAL A 400 -8.56 8.23 -14.80
C VAL A 400 -9.27 9.48 -15.30
N ASP A 401 -9.87 10.24 -14.38
CA ASP A 401 -10.53 11.51 -14.67
C ASP A 401 -9.50 12.64 -14.84
N ARG A 402 -8.65 12.78 -13.83
CA ARG A 402 -7.65 13.84 -13.70
C ARG A 402 -6.43 13.32 -12.98
N VAL A 403 -5.30 13.91 -13.32
CA VAL A 403 -4.03 13.78 -12.63
C VAL A 403 -3.69 15.13 -12.03
N TYR A 404 -3.39 15.16 -10.74
CA TYR A 404 -2.91 16.33 -10.01
C TYR A 404 -1.49 16.08 -9.51
N HIS A 405 -0.68 17.13 -9.38
CA HIS A 405 0.56 17.03 -8.61
C HIS A 405 0.24 17.03 -7.11
N ALA A 406 1.09 16.40 -6.31
CA ALA A 406 0.92 16.33 -4.85
C ALA A 406 0.81 17.72 -4.18
N THR A 407 1.39 18.75 -4.79
CA THR A 407 1.26 20.16 -4.37
C THR A 407 -0.17 20.70 -4.48
N ASP A 408 -0.98 20.13 -5.37
CA ASP A 408 -2.37 20.54 -5.64
C ASP A 408 -3.38 19.67 -4.89
N ILE A 409 -2.96 18.97 -3.83
CA ILE A 409 -3.79 18.01 -3.10
C ILE A 409 -5.11 18.60 -2.59
N ARG A 410 -5.08 19.87 -2.16
CA ARG A 410 -6.29 20.59 -1.76
C ARG A 410 -7.31 20.64 -2.90
N ALA A 411 -6.88 21.06 -4.09
CA ALA A 411 -7.76 21.17 -5.26
C ALA A 411 -8.29 19.79 -5.70
N ALA A 412 -7.48 18.74 -5.59
CA ALA A 412 -7.92 17.37 -5.87
C ALA A 412 -9.03 16.91 -4.91
N HIS A 413 -8.91 17.22 -3.61
CA HIS A 413 -9.95 16.93 -2.62
C HIS A 413 -11.22 17.74 -2.86
N GLU A 414 -11.12 19.06 -3.07
CA GLU A 414 -12.26 19.93 -3.40
C GLU A 414 -13.02 19.42 -4.66
N TYR A 415 -12.28 18.92 -5.66
CA TYR A 415 -12.87 18.35 -6.87
C TYR A 415 -13.66 17.06 -6.60
N MET A 416 -13.15 16.18 -5.73
CA MET A 416 -13.85 14.96 -5.30
C MET A 416 -15.07 15.27 -4.43
N GLU A 417 -14.95 16.22 -3.50
CA GLU A 417 -16.05 16.65 -2.63
C GLU A 417 -17.22 17.21 -3.45
N ALA A 418 -16.91 17.95 -4.52
CA ALA A 418 -17.91 18.44 -5.48
C ALA A 418 -18.51 17.34 -6.36
N ASN A 419 -18.11 16.06 -6.18
CA ASN A 419 -18.57 14.90 -6.94
C ASN A 419 -18.42 15.06 -8.47
N LYS A 420 -17.40 15.79 -8.92
CA LYS A 420 -17.20 16.10 -10.34
C LYS A 420 -16.55 14.95 -11.11
N ASN A 421 -15.67 14.19 -10.46
CA ASN A 421 -14.89 13.14 -11.09
C ASN A 421 -15.73 12.02 -11.71
N VAL A 422 -15.19 11.45 -12.79
CA VAL A 422 -15.64 10.24 -13.46
C VAL A 422 -14.49 9.23 -13.46
N GLY A 423 -14.53 8.27 -12.54
CA GLY A 423 -13.41 7.38 -12.26
C GLY A 423 -12.48 7.95 -11.20
N LYS A 424 -11.18 7.67 -11.32
CA LYS A 424 -10.15 7.97 -10.33
C LYS A 424 -9.52 9.34 -10.54
N ILE A 425 -9.25 10.03 -9.43
CA ILE A 425 -8.37 11.20 -9.39
C ILE A 425 -7.00 10.69 -8.93
N VAL A 426 -6.00 10.85 -9.77
CA VAL A 426 -4.63 10.39 -9.51
C VAL A 426 -3.79 11.56 -9.00
N LEU A 427 -2.87 11.26 -8.10
CA LEU A 427 -1.92 12.19 -7.51
C LEU A 427 -0.51 11.75 -7.86
N GLU A 428 0.25 12.58 -8.57
CA GLU A 428 1.66 12.34 -8.88
C GLU A 428 2.56 12.94 -7.81
N LEU A 429 3.51 12.13 -7.34
CA LEU A 429 4.41 12.48 -6.25
C LEU A 429 5.73 13.02 -6.83
N PRO A 430 6.36 14.02 -6.19
CA PRO A 430 7.71 14.44 -6.56
C PRO A 430 8.69 13.28 -6.39
N GLN A 431 9.57 13.08 -7.37
CA GLN A 431 10.49 11.92 -7.42
C GLN A 431 11.87 12.20 -6.84
#